data_AF-A0A660LYR3-F1
#
_entry.id   AF-A0A660LYR3-F1
#
_cell.length_a   1.000
_cell.length_b   1.000
_cell.length_c   1.000
_cell.angle_alpha   90.00
_cell.angle_beta   90.00
_cell.angle_gamma   90.00
#
_symmetry.space_group_name_H-M   'P 1'
#
loop_
_entity.id
_entity.type
_entity.pdbx_description
1 polymer ?
#
loop_
_entity_poly.entity_id
_entity_poly.type
_entity_poly.pdbx_seq_one_letter_code
_entity_poly.pdbx_strand_id
1 'polypeptide(L)'
;MHDLFQIIIAQPIFNALMFLYSIIPWHDFGMAIIIFTILLRLVMYPLVKSQLHQTKLMRKIQPELAKIKKKTKGDRQAEAMQQMELYKRYGIKPMRSMLVLIIQLPVFIGLYQVIRIIISLKSDVISQYLYEPIKNIDVIQSIIQNPANFNHT
;
A
#
# COMPACT_ATOMS: atom_id res chain seq x y z
N MET A 1 7.48 -22.97 7.23
CA MET A 1 6.23 -22.31 7.66
C MET A 1 6.07 -21.09 6.77
N HIS A 2 5.11 -21.12 5.84
CA HIS A 2 4.79 -19.91 5.08
C HIS A 2 3.98 -19.00 6.00
N ASP A 3 4.51 -17.82 6.31
CA ASP A 3 3.82 -16.86 7.16
C ASP A 3 2.56 -16.39 6.42
N LEU A 4 1.42 -16.30 7.11
CA LEU A 4 0.15 -15.80 6.56
C LEU A 4 0.31 -14.46 5.83
N PHE A 5 1.23 -13.64 6.33
CA PHE A 5 1.62 -12.37 5.72
C PHE A 5 2.22 -12.54 4.31
N GLN A 6 3.06 -13.56 4.10
CA GLN A 6 3.67 -13.82 2.79
C GLN A 6 2.60 -14.21 1.77
N ILE A 7 1.67 -15.08 2.14
CA ILE A 7 0.62 -15.59 1.24
C ILE A 7 -0.40 -14.50 0.89
N ILE A 8 -0.80 -13.68 1.88
CA ILE A 8 -1.88 -12.71 1.69
C ILE A 8 -1.38 -11.40 1.06
N ILE A 9 -0.13 -11.00 1.33
CA ILE A 9 0.38 -9.68 0.94
C ILE A 9 1.55 -9.82 -0.04
N ALA A 10 2.62 -10.53 0.34
CA ALA A 10 3.85 -10.53 -0.45
C ALA A 10 3.68 -11.26 -1.79
N GLN A 11 3.01 -12.42 -1.79
CA GLN A 11 2.85 -13.28 -2.96
C GLN A 11 1.97 -12.63 -4.05
N PRO A 12 0.81 -12.03 -3.75
CA PRO A 12 0.03 -11.32 -4.77
C PRO A 12 0.78 -10.11 -5.35
N ILE A 13 1.48 -9.34 -4.51
CA ILE A 13 2.27 -8.18 -4.95
C ILE A 13 3.43 -8.63 -5.85
N PHE A 14 4.13 -9.70 -5.47
CA PHE A 14 5.22 -10.28 -6.26
C PHE A 14 4.74 -10.76 -7.62
N ASN A 15 3.63 -11.51 -7.66
CA ASN A 15 3.07 -11.99 -8.92
C ASN A 15 2.53 -10.85 -9.79
N ALA A 16 1.91 -9.83 -9.21
CA ALA A 16 1.48 -8.64 -9.96
C ALA A 16 2.67 -7.91 -10.57
N LEU A 17 3.78 -7.75 -9.84
CA LEU A 17 4.99 -7.14 -10.36
C LEU A 17 5.67 -7.97 -11.44
N MET A 18 5.74 -9.29 -11.27
CA MET A 18 6.33 -10.20 -12.27
C MET A 18 5.47 -10.26 -13.54
N PHE A 19 4.16 -10.19 -13.40
CA PHE A 19 3.25 -10.03 -14.53
C PHE A 19 3.49 -8.69 -15.25
N LEU A 20 3.55 -7.58 -14.52
CA LEU A 20 3.87 -6.26 -15.09
C LEU A 20 5.25 -6.26 -15.77
N TYR A 21 6.24 -6.91 -15.18
CA TYR A 21 7.57 -7.08 -15.76
C TYR A 21 7.52 -7.83 -17.09
N SER A 22 6.72 -8.88 -17.20
CA SER A 22 6.60 -9.68 -18.43
C SER A 22 5.90 -8.99 -19.60
N ILE A 23 5.05 -7.99 -19.33
CA ILE A 23 4.35 -7.23 -20.38
C ILE A 23 5.12 -5.99 -20.82
N ILE A 24 6.15 -5.57 -20.06
CA ILE A 24 6.94 -4.38 -20.38
C ILE A 24 7.96 -4.73 -21.46
N PRO A 25 8.02 -3.99 -22.59
CA PRO A 25 8.89 -4.33 -23.73
C PRO A 25 10.38 -4.45 -23.37
N TRP A 26 10.83 -3.64 -22.41
CA TRP A 26 12.24 -3.55 -21.99
C TRP A 26 12.57 -4.46 -20.81
N HIS A 27 11.60 -5.22 -20.28
CA HIS A 27 11.77 -6.08 -19.11
C HIS A 27 12.53 -5.34 -17.99
N ASP A 28 12.11 -4.10 -17.73
CA ASP A 28 12.70 -3.21 -16.73
C ASP A 28 11.88 -3.30 -15.44
N PHE A 29 12.53 -3.77 -14.37
CA PHE A 29 11.88 -3.96 -13.09
C PHE A 29 11.53 -2.65 -12.38
N GLY A 30 12.32 -1.60 -12.56
CA GLY A 30 12.01 -0.26 -12.08
C GLY A 30 10.74 0.30 -12.72
N MET A 31 10.58 0.12 -14.04
CA MET A 31 9.35 0.50 -14.73
C MET A 31 8.14 -0.30 -14.22
N ALA A 32 8.31 -1.60 -13.97
CA ALA A 32 7.26 -2.43 -13.39
C ALA A 32 6.77 -1.90 -12.03
N ILE A 33 7.70 -1.48 -11.15
CA ILE A 33 7.36 -0.85 -9.86
C ILE A 33 6.61 0.47 -10.06
N ILE A 34 7.06 1.33 -10.99
CA ILE A 34 6.42 2.63 -11.24
C ILE A 34 4.98 2.42 -11.71
N ILE A 35 4.77 1.54 -12.70
CA ILE A 35 3.45 1.22 -13.22
C ILE A 35 2.57 0.59 -12.14
N PHE A 36 3.09 -0.36 -11.36
CA PHE A 36 2.39 -0.94 -10.22
C PHE A 36 1.92 0.14 -9.24
N THR A 37 2.80 1.10 -8.91
CA THR A 37 2.50 2.20 -8.00
C THR A 37 1.40 3.11 -8.56
N ILE A 38 1.41 3.39 -9.87
CA ILE A 38 0.36 4.18 -10.53
C ILE A 38 -0.99 3.45 -10.47
N LEU A 39 -1.02 2.16 -10.84
CA LEU A 39 -2.23 1.33 -10.80
C LEU A 39 -2.81 1.26 -9.39
N LEU A 40 -1.96 1.01 -8.40
CA LEU A 40 -2.35 1.01 -7.00
C LEU A 40 -2.97 2.36 -6.60
N ARG A 41 -2.36 3.47 -7.02
CA ARG A 41 -2.85 4.82 -6.72
C ARG A 41 -4.19 5.12 -7.37
N LEU A 42 -4.45 4.57 -8.56
CA LEU A 42 -5.75 4.65 -9.23
C LEU A 42 -6.82 3.84 -8.49
N VAL A 43 -6.50 2.61 -8.06
CA VAL A 43 -7.42 1.78 -7.26
C VAL A 43 -7.72 2.42 -5.90
N MET A 44 -6.72 3.05 -5.28
CA MET A 44 -6.88 3.75 -4.00
C MET A 44 -7.50 5.16 -4.14
N TYR A 45 -7.65 5.69 -5.36
CA TYR A 45 -8.18 7.03 -5.60
C TYR A 45 -9.49 7.35 -4.87
N PRO A 46 -10.56 6.51 -4.91
CA PRO A 46 -11.80 6.80 -4.18
C PRO A 46 -11.58 6.91 -2.66
N LEU A 47 -10.69 6.08 -2.11
CA LEU A 47 -10.34 6.10 -0.69
C LEU A 47 -9.58 7.40 -0.34
N VAL A 48 -8.58 7.75 -1.13
CA VAL A 48 -7.78 8.99 -0.97
C VAL A 48 -8.67 10.22 -1.10
N LYS A 49 -9.59 10.25 -2.08
CA LYS A 49 -10.57 11.33 -2.25
C LYS A 49 -11.43 11.50 -1.01
N SER A 50 -11.91 10.40 -0.42
CA SER A 50 -12.66 10.48 0.84
C SER A 50 -11.81 10.96 2.01
N GLN A 51 -10.52 10.59 2.08
CA GLN A 51 -9.61 11.05 3.13
C GLN A 51 -9.39 12.58 3.03
N LEU A 52 -9.14 13.09 1.82
CA LEU A 52 -8.95 14.51 1.57
C LEU A 52 -10.19 15.34 1.96
N HIS A 53 -11.39 14.82 1.70
CA HIS A 53 -12.64 15.46 2.13
C HIS A 53 -12.71 15.56 3.67
N GLN A 54 -12.38 14.48 4.39
CA GLN A 54 -12.34 14.45 5.85
C GLN A 54 -11.31 15.45 6.42
N THR A 55 -10.13 15.58 5.79
CA THR A 55 -9.12 16.56 6.18
C THR A 55 -9.60 18.00 6.00
N LYS A 56 -10.34 18.29 4.92
CA LYS A 56 -10.95 19.62 4.71
C LYS A 56 -11.97 19.95 5.80
N LEU A 57 -12.82 18.99 6.17
CA LEU A 57 -13.78 19.17 7.27
C LEU A 57 -13.08 19.40 8.61
N MET A 58 -12.02 18.64 8.90
CA MET A 58 -11.19 18.84 10.09
C MET A 58 -10.61 20.25 10.18
N ARG A 59 -10.12 20.79 9.06
CA ARG A 59 -9.64 22.19 9.00
C ARG A 59 -10.75 23.19 9.27
N LYS A 60 -11.95 22.95 8.73
CA LYS A 60 -13.13 23.83 8.92
C LYS A 60 -13.57 23.92 10.39
N ILE A 61 -13.44 22.83 11.15
CA ILE A 61 -13.89 22.79 12.56
C ILE A 61 -12.84 23.22 13.59
N GLN A 62 -11.58 23.46 13.19
CA GLN A 62 -10.54 23.98 14.09
C GLN A 62 -10.98 25.18 14.96
N PRO A 63 -11.67 26.21 14.44
CA PRO A 63 -12.14 27.31 15.28
C PRO A 63 -13.16 26.88 16.34
N GLU A 64 -14.02 25.90 16.05
CA GLU A 64 -14.97 25.36 17.03
C GLU A 64 -14.28 24.51 18.10
N LEU A 65 -13.27 23.72 17.71
CA LEU A 65 -12.42 23.00 18.66
C LEU A 65 -11.72 23.96 19.64
N ALA A 66 -11.26 25.11 19.15
CA ALA A 66 -10.67 26.15 20.00
C ALA A 66 -11.71 26.76 20.98
N LYS A 67 -12.96 26.91 20.56
CA LYS A 67 -14.06 27.35 21.44
C LYS A 67 -14.36 26.32 22.53
N ILE A 68 -14.41 25.04 22.18
CA ILE A 68 -14.61 23.94 23.15
C ILE A 68 -13.51 24.00 24.22
N LYS A 69 -12.24 24.06 23.79
CA LYS A 69 -11.09 24.13 24.69
C LYS A 69 -11.13 25.33 25.66
N LYS A 70 -11.60 26.49 25.17
CA LYS A 70 -11.82 27.68 26.02
C LYS A 70 -12.97 27.49 27.01
N LYS A 71 -14.06 26.82 26.61
CA LYS A 71 -15.23 26.57 27.45
C LYS A 71 -14.96 25.54 28.55
N THR A 72 -14.20 24.49 28.27
CA THR A 72 -13.92 23.40 29.23
C THR A 72 -12.80 23.72 30.21
N LYS A 73 -12.09 24.85 30.05
CA LYS A 73 -11.09 25.37 31.00
C LYS A 73 -10.07 24.32 31.50
N GLY A 74 -9.74 23.32 30.68
CA GLY A 74 -8.76 22.28 31.02
C GLY A 74 -9.34 20.96 31.54
N ASP A 75 -10.66 20.82 31.66
CA ASP A 75 -11.29 19.50 31.87
C ASP A 75 -11.16 18.66 30.59
N ARG A 76 -10.22 17.71 30.61
CA ARG A 76 -9.93 16.81 29.50
C ARG A 76 -11.10 15.89 29.16
N GLN A 77 -11.89 15.48 30.15
CA GLN A 77 -13.00 14.56 29.93
C GLN A 77 -14.15 15.29 29.24
N ALA A 78 -14.50 16.48 29.73
CA ALA A 78 -15.51 17.34 29.09
C ALA A 78 -15.06 17.79 27.68
N GLU A 79 -13.77 18.08 27.50
CA GLU A 79 -13.20 18.43 26.19
C GLU A 79 -13.34 17.27 25.20
N ALA A 80 -12.91 16.06 25.57
CA ALA A 80 -13.00 14.89 24.70
C ALA A 80 -14.45 14.57 24.29
N MET A 81 -15.40 14.70 25.22
CA MET A 81 -16.81 14.44 24.96
C MET A 81 -17.42 15.45 23.98
N GLN A 82 -17.18 16.76 24.19
CA GLN A 82 -17.65 17.81 23.27
C GLN A 82 -16.97 17.74 21.90
N GLN A 83 -15.68 17.41 21.86
CA GLN A 83 -14.96 17.20 20.60
C GLN A 83 -15.57 16.03 19.80
N MET A 84 -15.88 14.92 20.47
CA MET A 84 -16.53 13.78 19.82
C MET A 84 -17.92 14.12 19.29
N GLU A 85 -18.71 14.89 20.05
CA GLU A 85 -20.03 15.36 19.61
C GLU A 85 -19.93 16.30 18.39
N LEU A 86 -18.94 17.20 18.38
CA LEU A 86 -18.62 18.05 17.25
C LEU A 86 -18.25 17.22 16.02
N TYR A 87 -17.38 16.21 16.17
CA TYR A 87 -17.03 15.31 15.07
C TYR A 87 -18.25 14.59 14.50
N LYS A 88 -19.16 14.10 15.36
CA LYS A 88 -20.41 13.47 14.93
C LYS A 88 -21.31 14.45 14.17
N ARG A 89 -21.50 15.67 14.67
CA ARG A 89 -22.32 16.72 14.02
C ARG A 89 -21.80 17.08 12.62
N TYR A 90 -20.47 17.11 12.44
CA TYR A 90 -19.84 17.40 11.15
C TYR A 90 -19.58 16.15 10.28
N GLY A 91 -20.00 14.95 10.72
CA GLY A 91 -19.82 13.70 9.98
C GLY A 91 -18.35 13.28 9.80
N ILE A 92 -17.47 13.73 10.70
CA ILE A 92 -16.04 13.45 10.62
C ILE A 92 -15.75 12.05 11.17
N LYS A 93 -15.01 11.25 10.39
CA LYS A 93 -14.62 9.88 10.76
C LYS A 93 -13.09 9.78 10.88
N PRO A 94 -12.50 9.91 12.08
CA PRO A 94 -11.06 9.90 12.29
C PRO A 94 -10.38 8.61 11.78
N MET A 95 -11.04 7.47 11.95
CA MET A 95 -10.56 6.16 11.50
C MET A 95 -10.36 6.05 9.99
N ARG A 96 -11.08 6.85 9.18
CA ARG A 96 -10.97 6.80 7.72
C ARG A 96 -9.58 7.22 7.24
N SER A 97 -8.92 8.10 7.99
CA SER A 97 -7.54 8.52 7.71
C SER A 97 -6.52 7.42 8.00
N MET A 98 -6.82 6.51 8.92
CA MET A 98 -5.92 5.41 9.29
C MET A 98 -5.98 4.26 8.28
N LEU A 99 -7.11 4.07 7.60
CA LEU A 99 -7.29 3.01 6.59
C LEU A 99 -6.27 3.09 5.45
N VAL A 100 -5.95 4.30 4.97
CA VAL A 100 -4.95 4.48 3.91
C VAL A 100 -3.57 4.04 4.39
N LEU A 101 -3.22 4.38 5.63
CA LEU A 101 -1.94 3.99 6.23
C LEU A 101 -1.83 2.48 6.43
N ILE A 102 -2.92 1.84 6.87
CA ILE A 102 -3.01 0.39 7.05
C ILE A 102 -2.82 -0.34 5.72
N ILE A 103 -3.31 0.21 4.61
CA ILE A 103 -3.11 -0.39 3.27
C ILE A 103 -1.69 -0.13 2.75
N GLN A 104 -1.13 1.04 3.05
CA GLN A 104 0.20 1.44 2.58
C GLN A 104 1.32 0.57 3.18
N LEU A 105 1.21 0.19 4.45
CA LEU A 105 2.23 -0.61 5.15
C LEU A 105 2.46 -2.00 4.50
N PRO A 106 1.43 -2.83 4.28
CA PRO A 106 1.50 -4.07 3.49
C PRO A 106 2.17 -3.90 2.14
N VAL A 107 1.81 -2.85 1.40
CA VAL A 107 2.37 -2.58 0.07
C VAL A 107 3.88 -2.36 0.17
N PHE A 108 4.32 -1.54 1.13
CA PHE A 108 5.74 -1.26 1.33
C PHE A 108 6.52 -2.52 1.72
N ILE A 109 6.00 -3.32 2.65
CA ILE A 109 6.62 -4.57 3.07
C ILE A 109 6.67 -5.57 1.90
N GLY A 110 5.61 -5.64 1.09
CA GLY A 110 5.56 -6.47 -0.11
C GLY A 110 6.66 -6.09 -1.10
N LEU A 111 6.79 -4.80 -1.43
CA LEU A 111 7.86 -4.29 -2.29
C LEU A 111 9.25 -4.58 -1.74
N TYR A 112 9.47 -4.40 -0.43
CA TYR A 112 10.75 -4.71 0.20
C TYR A 112 11.09 -6.21 0.07
N GLN A 113 10.13 -7.11 0.31
CA GLN A 113 10.34 -8.55 0.15
C GLN A 113 10.64 -8.92 -1.30
N VAL A 114 9.91 -8.35 -2.26
CA VAL A 114 10.14 -8.56 -3.69
C VAL A 114 11.57 -8.20 -4.07
N ILE A 115 12.03 -7.02 -3.67
CA ILE A 115 13.40 -6.57 -3.94
C ILE A 115 14.42 -7.52 -3.31
N ARG A 116 14.20 -8.00 -2.07
CA ARG A 116 15.10 -8.97 -1.44
C ARG A 116 15.16 -10.31 -2.17
N ILE A 117 14.02 -10.82 -2.64
CA ILE A 117 13.94 -12.08 -3.40
C ILE A 117 14.75 -11.95 -4.70
N ILE A 118 14.58 -10.83 -5.39
CA ILE A 118 15.26 -10.53 -6.65
C ILE A 118 16.77 -10.38 -6.46
N ILE A 119 17.20 -9.56 -5.50
CA ILE A 119 18.64 -9.35 -5.21
C ILE A 119 19.31 -10.64 -4.74
N SER A 120 18.57 -11.54 -4.08
CA SER A 120 19.13 -12.82 -3.68
C SER A 120 19.55 -13.69 -4.87
N LEU A 121 19.05 -13.44 -6.09
CA LEU A 121 19.35 -14.20 -7.33
C LEU A 121 19.21 -15.72 -7.19
N LYS A 122 18.45 -16.19 -6.18
CA LYS A 122 18.21 -17.61 -5.95
C LYS A 122 16.95 -18.01 -6.72
N SER A 123 17.17 -18.73 -7.81
CA SER A 123 16.11 -19.32 -8.66
C SER A 123 15.07 -20.10 -7.85
N ASP A 124 15.51 -20.86 -6.85
CA ASP A 124 14.64 -21.63 -5.95
C ASP A 124 13.64 -20.73 -5.21
N VAL A 125 14.11 -19.57 -4.71
CA VAL A 125 13.27 -18.63 -3.95
C VAL A 125 12.29 -17.93 -4.87
N ILE A 126 12.72 -17.54 -6.08
CA ILE A 126 11.83 -16.91 -7.07
C ILE A 126 10.69 -17.87 -7.45
N SER A 127 11.02 -19.14 -7.74
CA SER A 127 10.03 -20.14 -8.15
C SER A 127 8.99 -20.45 -7.05
N GLN A 128 9.35 -20.39 -5.78
CA GLN A 128 8.42 -20.67 -4.67
C GLN A 128 7.37 -19.57 -4.47
N TYR A 129 7.67 -18.33 -4.83
CA TYR A 129 6.76 -17.20 -4.67
C TYR A 129 5.90 -16.93 -5.91
N LEU A 130 6.20 -17.55 -7.05
CA LEU A 130 5.41 -17.43 -8.27
C LEU A 130 4.19 -18.36 -8.24
N TYR A 131 3.07 -17.87 -8.75
CA TYR A 131 1.94 -18.72 -9.10
C TYR A 131 2.26 -19.47 -10.40
N GLU A 132 1.74 -20.69 -10.52
CA GLU A 132 1.88 -21.55 -11.70
C GLU A 132 1.65 -20.83 -13.05
N PRO A 133 0.59 -20.01 -13.26
CA PRO A 133 0.42 -19.29 -14.52
C PRO A 133 1.55 -18.31 -14.84
N ILE A 134 2.16 -17.70 -13.82
CA ILE A 134 3.25 -16.73 -14.00
C ILE A 134 4.57 -17.46 -14.29
N LYS A 135 4.76 -18.67 -13.75
CA LYS A 135 5.93 -19.52 -14.05
C LYS A 135 5.99 -19.97 -15.51
N ASN A 136 4.86 -20.02 -16.21
CA ASN A 136 4.78 -20.50 -17.58
C ASN A 136 5.11 -19.42 -18.63
N ILE A 137 5.44 -18.21 -18.19
CA ILE A 137 5.82 -17.11 -19.07
C ILE A 137 7.30 -17.27 -19.46
N ASP A 138 7.60 -17.26 -20.76
CA ASP A 138 8.95 -17.52 -21.31
C ASP A 138 10.04 -16.63 -20.68
N VAL A 139 9.74 -15.35 -20.51
CA VAL A 139 10.64 -14.35 -19.88
C VAL A 139 10.92 -14.69 -18.42
N ILE A 140 9.95 -15.27 -17.72
CA ILE A 140 10.09 -15.60 -16.30
C ILE A 140 10.85 -16.91 -16.14
N GLN A 141 10.63 -17.87 -17.03
CA GLN A 141 11.43 -19.10 -17.08
C GLN A 141 12.90 -18.81 -17.37
N SER A 142 13.20 -17.87 -18.27
CA SER A 142 14.59 -17.49 -18.57
C SER A 142 15.30 -16.88 -17.37
N ILE A 143 14.58 -16.12 -16.53
CA ILE A 143 15.11 -15.58 -15.26
C ILE A 143 15.29 -16.67 -14.19
N ILE A 144 14.37 -17.63 -14.12
CA ILE A 144 14.49 -18.76 -13.17
C ILE A 144 15.70 -19.63 -13.54
N GLN A 145 15.92 -19.89 -14.83
CA GLN A 145 17.04 -20.71 -15.30
C GLN A 145 18.36 -19.95 -15.26
N ASN A 146 18.35 -18.65 -15.61
CA ASN A 146 19.52 -17.78 -15.62
C ASN A 146 19.20 -16.45 -14.91
N PRO A 147 19.37 -16.38 -13.58
CA PRO A 147 19.12 -15.18 -12.80
C PRO A 147 19.94 -13.96 -13.25
N ALA A 148 21.06 -14.17 -13.94
CA ALA A 148 21.90 -13.11 -14.52
C ALA A 148 21.22 -12.33 -15.66
N ASN A 149 20.15 -12.86 -16.27
CA ASN A 149 19.38 -12.15 -17.30
C ASN A 149 18.37 -11.16 -16.70
N PHE A 150 18.22 -11.15 -15.38
CA PHE A 150 17.30 -10.26 -14.70
C PHE A 150 17.71 -8.80 -14.92
N ASN A 151 16.83 -8.02 -15.54
CA ASN A 151 17.04 -6.58 -15.80
C ASN A 151 18.30 -6.28 -16.64
N HIS A 152 18.78 -7.26 -17.39
CA HIS A 152 19.81 -7.16 -18.40
C HIS A 152 19.15 -7.39 -19.76
N THR A 153 18.76 -6.31 -20.43
CA THR A 153 18.45 -6.28 -21.89
C THR A 153 19.72 -6.28 -22.70
#